data_AF-A0A1F0ZVV1-F1
#
_entry.id   AF-A0A1F0ZVV1-F1
#
_cell.length_a   1.000
_cell.length_b   1.000
_cell.length_c   1.000
_cell.angle_alpha   90.00
_cell.angle_beta   90.00
_cell.angle_gamma   90.00
#
_symmetry.space_group_name_H-M   'P 1'
#
loop_
_entity.id
_entity.type
_entity.pdbx_description
1 polymer ?
#
loop_
_entity_poly.entity_id
_entity_poly.type
_entity_poly.pdbx_seq_one_letter_code
_entity_poly.pdbx_strand_id
1 'polypeptide(L)'
;MALVSEPTMDKAIERAGITKKTAYRYLKNKDFSAEYSRLRQEMLKRSTSMLLQASGRAVEVLYEVADNTKASPYARVQACKTILEMAYKGMEIEDLKTRIEALELEINKGY
;
A
#
# COMPACT_ATOMS: atom_id res chain seq x y z
N MET A 1 19.41 4.72 -11.95
CA MET A 1 18.19 4.40 -11.17
C MET A 1 16.91 5.06 -11.72
N ALA A 2 16.84 5.48 -13.00
CA ALA A 2 15.63 6.10 -13.56
C ALA A 2 14.41 5.15 -13.67
N LEU A 3 14.65 3.84 -13.84
CA LEU A 3 13.59 2.83 -14.02
C LEU A 3 12.70 2.62 -12.80
N VAL A 4 13.22 2.84 -11.60
CA VAL A 4 12.46 2.68 -10.36
C VAL A 4 11.97 4.01 -9.78
N SER A 5 12.57 5.14 -10.17
CA SER A 5 12.20 6.46 -9.66
C SER A 5 11.10 7.16 -10.46
N GLU A 6 10.79 6.69 -11.68
CA GLU A 6 9.78 7.31 -12.55
C GLU A 6 8.45 6.55 -12.50
N PRO A 7 7.30 7.25 -12.60
CA PRO A 7 5.98 6.63 -12.49
C PRO A 7 5.61 5.78 -13.71
N THR A 8 6.32 5.94 -14.84
CA THR A 8 6.08 5.18 -16.07
C THR A 8 7.40 4.75 -16.72
N MET A 9 7.36 3.64 -17.45
CA MET A 9 8.51 3.12 -18.20
C MET A 9 9.03 4.15 -19.23
N ASP A 10 8.14 4.89 -19.88
CA ASP A 10 8.53 5.88 -20.89
C ASP A 10 9.31 7.04 -20.28
N LYS A 11 8.90 7.56 -19.11
CA LYS A 11 9.66 8.59 -18.37
C LYS A 11 11.00 8.05 -17.86
N ALA A 12 11.01 6.80 -17.40
CA ALA A 12 12.25 6.14 -17.01
C ALA A 12 13.24 6.01 -18.17
N ILE A 13 12.76 5.69 -19.36
CA ILE A 13 13.55 5.53 -20.59
C ILE A 13 14.12 6.87 -21.04
N GLU A 14 13.28 7.91 -21.05
CA GLU A 14 13.67 9.29 -21.35
C GLU A 14 14.75 9.77 -20.37
N ARG A 15 14.51 9.63 -19.05
CA ARG A 15 15.45 10.03 -18.01
C ARG A 15 16.73 9.21 -18.00
N ALA A 16 16.68 7.94 -18.42
CA ALA A 16 17.86 7.10 -18.58
C ALA A 16 18.65 7.42 -19.86
N GLY A 17 18.10 8.22 -20.78
CA GLY A 17 18.73 8.52 -22.06
C GLY A 17 18.90 7.30 -22.96
N ILE A 18 18.03 6.28 -22.83
CA ILE A 18 18.08 5.05 -23.63
C ILE A 18 16.91 4.96 -24.60
N THR A 19 17.04 4.13 -25.64
CA THR A 19 15.92 3.84 -26.53
C THR A 19 14.98 2.80 -25.91
N LYS A 20 13.70 2.80 -26.30
CA LYS A 20 12.73 1.76 -25.90
C LYS A 20 13.26 0.35 -26.20
N LYS A 21 13.87 0.14 -27.38
CA LYS A 21 14.46 -1.14 -27.79
C LYS A 21 15.55 -1.61 -26.82
N THR A 22 16.43 -0.70 -26.37
CA THR A 22 17.46 -1.00 -25.37
C THR A 22 16.85 -1.35 -24.02
N ALA A 23 15.82 -0.64 -23.58
CA ALA A 23 15.11 -0.91 -22.33
C ALA A 23 14.45 -2.30 -22.32
N TYR A 24 13.72 -2.66 -23.39
CA TYR A 24 13.12 -3.98 -23.53
C TYR A 24 14.15 -5.11 -23.56
N ARG A 25 15.34 -4.87 -24.13
CA ARG A 25 16.44 -5.85 -24.08
C ARG A 25 16.96 -6.06 -22.66
N TYR A 26 17.08 -5.01 -21.85
CA TYR A 26 17.46 -5.13 -20.45
C TYR A 26 16.41 -5.86 -19.61
N LEU A 27 15.11 -5.62 -19.85
CA LEU A 27 14.05 -6.35 -19.14
C LEU A 27 14.00 -7.86 -19.47
N LYS A 28 14.52 -8.26 -20.64
CA LYS A 28 14.67 -9.68 -21.01
C LYS A 28 15.92 -10.32 -20.41
N ASN A 29 16.87 -9.53 -19.89
CA ASN A 29 18.00 -10.06 -19.14
C ASN A 29 17.52 -10.45 -17.73
N LYS A 30 17.76 -11.71 -17.34
CA LYS A 30 17.26 -12.27 -16.08
C LYS A 30 17.81 -11.54 -14.85
N ASP A 31 19.10 -11.22 -14.85
CA ASP A 31 19.77 -10.58 -13.71
C ASP A 31 19.27 -9.15 -13.53
N PHE A 32 19.13 -8.41 -14.64
CA PHE A 32 18.58 -7.07 -14.62
C PHE A 32 17.11 -7.04 -14.17
N SER A 33 16.29 -7.98 -14.68
CA SER A 33 14.89 -8.09 -14.30
C SER A 33 14.71 -8.43 -12.82
N ALA A 34 15.55 -9.32 -12.29
CA ALA A 34 15.56 -9.67 -10.87
C ALA A 34 15.91 -8.45 -10.00
N GLU A 35 16.99 -7.73 -10.33
CA GLU A 35 17.42 -6.54 -9.58
C GLU A 35 16.39 -5.41 -9.68
N TYR A 36 15.82 -5.20 -10.86
CA TYR A 36 14.73 -4.24 -11.06
C TYR A 36 13.50 -4.58 -10.21
N SER A 37 13.13 -5.86 -10.15
CA SER A 37 12.00 -6.34 -9.34
C SER A 37 12.28 -6.15 -7.85
N ARG A 38 13.49 -6.45 -7.39
CA ARG A 38 13.95 -6.23 -6.01
C ARG A 38 13.81 -4.75 -5.61
N LEU A 39 14.34 -3.85 -6.43
CA LEU A 39 14.26 -2.40 -6.18
C LEU A 39 12.80 -1.90 -6.17
N ARG A 40 11.94 -2.40 -7.08
CA ARG A 40 10.51 -2.07 -7.05
C ARG A 40 9.83 -2.54 -5.78
N GLN A 41 10.14 -3.75 -5.31
CA GLN A 41 9.61 -4.27 -4.05
C GLN A 41 10.07 -3.42 -2.86
N GLU A 42 11.33 -2.98 -2.82
CA GLU A 42 11.82 -2.09 -1.77
C GLU A 42 11.10 -0.74 -1.76
N MET A 43 10.88 -0.14 -2.93
CA MET A 43 10.12 1.11 -3.03
C MET A 43 8.67 0.92 -2.63
N LEU A 44 8.03 -0.19 -3.03
CA LEU A 44 6.68 -0.51 -2.60
C LEU A 44 6.60 -0.65 -1.08
N LYS A 45 7.52 -1.39 -0.45
CA LYS A 45 7.58 -1.53 1.01
C LYS A 45 7.69 -0.16 1.69
N ARG A 46 8.58 0.71 1.20
CA ARG A 46 8.74 2.07 1.74
C ARG A 46 7.46 2.90 1.59
N SER A 47 6.82 2.90 0.43
CA SER A 47 5.56 3.60 0.19
C SER A 47 4.45 3.08 1.09
N THR A 48 4.34 1.76 1.27
CA THR A 48 3.39 1.14 2.20
C THR A 48 3.64 1.61 3.63
N SER A 49 4.89 1.64 4.11
CA SER A 49 5.21 2.15 5.45
C SER A 49 4.79 3.62 5.61
N MET A 50 5.00 4.46 4.59
CA MET A 50 4.55 5.86 4.63
C MET A 50 3.03 5.98 4.65
N LEU A 51 2.31 5.14 3.89
CA LEU A 51 0.85 5.10 3.91
C LEU A 51 0.32 4.67 5.27
N LEU A 52 0.91 3.64 5.90
CA LEU A 52 0.55 3.18 7.24
C LEU A 52 0.77 4.26 8.31
N GLN A 53 1.87 5.02 8.22
CA GLN A 53 2.10 6.16 9.09
C GLN A 53 1.06 7.27 8.86
N ALA A 54 0.74 7.58 7.60
CA ALA A 54 -0.24 8.59 7.26
C ALA A 54 -1.66 8.20 7.73
N SER A 55 -2.02 6.92 7.66
CA SER A 55 -3.30 6.43 8.19
C SER A 55 -3.38 6.58 9.71
N GLY A 56 -2.28 6.32 10.44
CA GLY A 56 -2.25 6.56 11.89
C GLY A 56 -2.53 8.02 12.25
N ARG A 57 -1.87 8.95 11.56
CA ARG A 57 -2.13 10.40 11.72
C ARG A 57 -3.56 10.79 11.32
N ALA A 58 -4.12 10.17 10.28
CA ALA A 58 -5.50 10.44 9.88
C ALA A 58 -6.50 10.04 10.99
N VAL A 59 -6.24 8.94 11.68
CA VAL A 59 -7.04 8.50 12.84
C VAL A 59 -6.95 9.52 13.98
N GLU A 60 -5.75 10.02 14.30
CA GLU A 60 -5.56 11.09 15.31
C GLU A 60 -6.40 12.33 14.97
N VAL A 61 -6.35 12.79 13.72
CA VAL A 61 -7.15 13.94 13.26
C VAL A 61 -8.66 13.68 13.39
N LEU A 62 -9.13 12.46 13.11
CA LEU A 62 -10.54 12.11 13.31
C LEU A 62 -10.93 12.19 14.79
N TYR A 63 -10.07 11.73 15.71
CA TYR A 63 -10.31 11.88 17.16
C TYR A 63 -10.36 13.36 17.57
N GLU A 64 -9.40 14.17 17.11
CA GLU A 64 -9.39 15.61 17.38
C GLU A 64 -10.67 16.29 16.90
N VAL A 65 -11.16 15.96 15.70
CA VAL A 65 -12.42 16.52 15.17
C VAL A 65 -13.62 16.06 15.98
N ALA A 66 -13.68 14.78 16.38
CA ALA A 66 -14.78 14.24 17.18
C ALA A 66 -14.91 14.92 18.56
N ASP A 67 -13.77 15.17 19.22
CA ASP A 67 -13.71 15.75 20.56
C ASP A 67 -13.77 17.28 20.57
N ASN A 68 -13.53 17.94 19.43
CA ASN A 68 -13.55 19.39 19.33
C ASN A 68 -14.98 19.96 19.49
N THR A 69 -15.27 20.50 20.68
CA THR A 69 -16.56 21.12 21.01
C THR A 69 -16.88 22.39 20.20
N LYS A 70 -15.88 22.99 19.54
CA LYS A 70 -16.06 24.14 18.63
C LYS A 70 -16.34 23.72 17.19
N ALA A 71 -16.10 22.44 16.83
CA ALA A 71 -16.48 21.93 15.52
C ALA A 71 -17.99 21.78 15.40
N SER A 72 -18.52 21.81 14.17
CA SER A 72 -19.96 21.64 13.96
C SER A 72 -20.42 20.25 14.44
N PRO A 73 -21.65 20.10 14.97
CA PRO A 73 -22.18 18.80 15.37
C PRO A 73 -22.09 17.76 14.25
N TYR A 74 -22.32 18.17 13.00
CA TYR A 74 -22.20 17.32 11.82
C TYR A 74 -20.76 16.81 11.62
N ALA A 75 -19.76 17.68 11.69
CA ALA A 75 -18.35 17.28 11.52
C ALA A 75 -17.91 16.27 12.58
N ARG A 76 -18.34 16.48 13.84
CA ARG A 76 -18.07 15.55 14.95
C ARG A 76 -18.71 14.19 14.72
N VAL A 77 -20.00 14.17 14.36
CA VAL A 77 -20.71 12.91 14.04
C VAL A 77 -20.06 12.19 12.86
N GLN A 78 -19.65 12.91 11.82
CA GLN A 78 -19.00 12.31 10.66
C GLN A 78 -17.65 11.71 11.02
N ALA A 79 -16.85 12.37 11.85
CA ALA A 79 -15.59 11.82 12.32
C ALA A 79 -15.80 10.52 13.13
N CYS A 80 -16.73 10.53 14.09
CA CYS A 80 -17.11 9.33 14.85
C CYS A 80 -17.59 8.20 13.94
N LYS A 81 -18.46 8.52 12.97
CA LYS A 81 -18.97 7.54 12.00
C LYS A 81 -17.84 6.91 11.20
N THR A 82 -16.92 7.71 10.66
CA THR A 82 -15.77 7.21 9.91
C THR A 82 -14.87 6.31 10.76
N ILE A 83 -14.62 6.68 12.03
CA ILE A 83 -13.86 5.83 12.96
C ILE A 83 -14.54 4.46 13.12
N LEU A 84 -15.85 4.44 13.40
CA LEU A 84 -16.62 3.20 13.58
C LEU A 84 -16.65 2.34 12.32
N GLU A 85 -16.89 2.94 11.14
CA GLU A 85 -16.90 2.23 9.86
C GLU A 85 -15.56 1.56 9.57
N MET A 86 -14.43 2.26 9.81
CA MET A 86 -13.11 1.68 9.59
C MET A 86 -12.76 0.60 10.61
N ALA A 87 -13.21 0.74 11.86
CA ALA A 87 -13.04 -0.28 12.89
C ALA A 87 -13.78 -1.58 12.54
N TYR A 88 -15.05 -1.49 12.14
CA TYR A 88 -15.83 -2.66 11.71
C TYR A 88 -15.22 -3.33 10.47
N LYS A 89 -14.84 -2.55 9.47
CA LYS A 89 -14.17 -3.09 8.27
C LYS A 89 -12.86 -3.79 8.61
N GLY A 90 -12.08 -3.24 9.54
CA GLY A 90 -10.85 -3.88 10.02
C GLY A 90 -11.12 -5.22 10.71
N MET A 91 -12.15 -5.27 11.56
CA MET A 91 -12.58 -6.50 12.23
C MET A 91 -13.02 -7.58 11.25
N GLU A 92 -13.82 -7.22 10.24
CA GLU A 92 -14.23 -8.15 9.17
C GLU A 92 -13.03 -8.72 8.40
N ILE A 93 -12.02 -7.90 8.10
CA ILE A 93 -10.80 -8.34 7.42
C ILE A 93 -10.01 -9.32 8.29
N GLU A 94 -9.85 -9.03 9.59
CA GLU A 94 -9.12 -9.93 10.50
C GLU A 94 -9.87 -11.26 10.73
N ASP A 95 -11.20 -11.26 10.80
CA ASP A 95 -12.00 -12.49 10.86
C ASP A 95 -11.80 -13.34 9.59
N LEU A 96 -11.90 -12.71 8.41
CA LEU A 96 -11.69 -13.40 7.13
C LEU A 96 -10.27 -13.98 7.03
N LYS A 97 -9.26 -13.21 7.44
CA LYS A 97 -7.87 -13.66 7.47
C LYS A 97 -7.69 -14.87 8.38
N THR A 98 -8.23 -14.82 9.60
CA THR A 98 -8.20 -15.93 10.55
C THR A 98 -8.84 -17.19 9.96
N ARG A 99 -9.97 -17.05 9.28
CA ARG A 99 -10.67 -18.17 8.63
C ARG A 99 -9.88 -18.73 7.44
N ILE A 100 -9.20 -17.89 6.66
CA ILE A 100 -8.33 -18.34 5.56
C ILE A 100 -7.13 -19.11 6.12
N GLU A 101 -6.45 -18.59 7.14
CA GLU A 101 -5.31 -19.26 7.77
C GLU A 101 -5.71 -20.63 8.34
N ALA A 102 -6.90 -20.74 8.95
CA ALA A 102 -7.43 -22.02 9.41
C ALA A 102 -7.66 -23.01 8.26
N LEU A 103 -8.21 -22.55 7.12
CA LEU A 103 -8.41 -23.39 5.94
C LEU A 103 -7.08 -23.84 5.30
N GLU A 104 -6.10 -22.94 5.20
CA GLU A 104 -4.77 -23.25 4.67
C GLU A 104 -4.06 -24.32 5.52
N LEU A 105 -4.22 -24.28 6.85
CA LEU A 105 -3.69 -25.30 7.76
C LEU A 105 -4.34 -26.67 7.52
N GLU A 106 -5.65 -26.74 7.33
CA GLU A 106 -6.34 -28.01 7.09
C GLU A 106 -5.97 -28.62 5.73
N ILE A 107 -5.81 -27.80 4.69
CA ILE A 107 -5.35 -28.27 3.37
C ILE A 107 -3.93 -28.84 3.46
N ASN A 108 -3.03 -28.17 4.18
CA ASN A 108 -1.64 -28.60 4.32
C ASN A 108 -1.46 -29.86 5.17
N LYS A 109 -2.44 -30.24 6.00
CA LYS A 109 -2.46 -31.51 6.76
C LYS A 109 -2.99 -32.70 5.97
N GLY A 110 -3.66 -32.45 4.84
CA GLY A 110 -4.26 -33.48 3.98
C GLY A 110 -3.29 -34.10 2.96
N TYR A 111 -2.02 -33.71 2.97
CA TYR A 111 -0.92 -34.24 2.17
C TYR A 111 0.17 -34.83 3.09
#